data_AF-A0A919YQG3-F1
#
_entry.id   AF-A0A919YQG3-F1
#
_cell.length_a   1.000
_cell.length_b   1.000
_cell.length_c   1.000
_cell.angle_alpha   90.00
_cell.angle_beta   90.00
_cell.angle_gamma   90.00
#
_symmetry.space_group_name_H-M   'P 1'
#
loop_
_entity.id
_entity.type
_entity.pdbx_description
1 polymer ?
#
loop_
_entity_poly.entity_id
_entity_poly.type
_entity_poly.pdbx_seq_one_letter_code
_entity_poly.pdbx_strand_id
1 'polypeptide(L)' 'MTAPIKLTQEDRKKFQEGLKTMKPAEILELMNFVDSWSGLFTNKDLRFMKSCIGKRCERLLRNAVKNFSFDDKK' A
#
# COMPACT_ATOMS: atom_id res chain seq x y z
N MET A 1 -10.98 23.92 8.21
CA MET A 1 -10.34 22.60 8.33
C MET A 1 -11.21 21.61 7.59
N THR A 2 -10.69 20.97 6.53
CA THR A 2 -11.41 19.96 5.76
C THR A 2 -11.59 18.72 6.62
N ALA A 3 -12.79 18.13 6.63
CA ALA A 3 -13.03 16.89 7.37
C ALA A 3 -12.11 15.78 6.83
N PRO A 4 -11.49 14.95 7.70
CA PRO A 4 -10.62 13.89 7.25
C PRO A 4 -11.40 12.87 6.41
N ILE A 5 -10.80 12.49 5.28
CA ILE A 5 -11.27 11.45 4.38
C ILE A 5 -11.33 10.14 5.16
N LYS A 6 -12.52 9.53 5.14
CA LYS A 6 -12.77 8.22 5.73
C LYS A 6 -12.95 7.21 4.62
N LEU A 7 -12.06 6.23 4.57
CA LEU A 7 -12.16 5.17 3.56
C LEU A 7 -13.38 4.30 3.85
N THR A 8 -14.25 4.15 2.84
CA THR A 8 -15.34 3.17 2.87
C THR A 8 -14.77 1.75 2.83
N GLN A 9 -15.64 0.76 3.05
CA GLN A 9 -15.24 -0.64 2.91
C GLN A 9 -14.85 -0.97 1.46
N GLU A 10 -15.49 -0.34 0.49
CA GLU A 10 -15.18 -0.51 -0.93
C GLU A 10 -13.81 0.09 -1.28
N ASP A 11 -13.49 1.28 -0.77
CA ASP A 11 -12.18 1.91 -0.97
C ASP A 11 -11.05 1.02 -0.44
N ARG A 12 -11.25 0.45 0.76
CA ARG A 12 -10.28 -0.47 1.38
C ARG A 12 -10.07 -1.72 0.54
N LYS A 13 -11.15 -2.26 -0.03
CA LYS A 13 -11.09 -3.44 -0.91
C LYS A 13 -10.31 -3.12 -2.19
N LYS A 14 -10.65 -2.01 -2.85
CA LYS A 14 -9.96 -1.53 -4.06
C LYS A 14 -8.47 -1.27 -3.79
N PHE A 15 -8.15 -0.67 -2.66
CA PHE A 15 -6.76 -0.43 -2.24
C PHE A 15 -5.97 -1.74 -2.09
N GLN A 16 -6.55 -2.74 -1.42
CA GLN A 16 -5.93 -4.06 -1.27
C GLN A 16 -5.76 -4.79 -2.59
N GLU A 17 -6.74 -4.71 -3.49
CA GLU A 17 -6.69 -5.34 -4.81
C GLU A 17 -5.63 -4.69 -5.70
N GLY A 18 -5.58 -3.36 -5.76
CA GLY A 18 -4.57 -2.63 -6.53
C GLY A 18 -3.13 -2.91 -6.07
N LEU A 19 -2.92 -3.06 -4.76
CA LEU A 19 -1.59 -3.37 -4.20
C LEU A 19 -1.02 -4.73 -4.63
N LYS A 20 -1.88 -5.72 -4.95
CA LYS A 20 -1.41 -7.08 -5.27
C LYS A 20 -0.58 -7.11 -6.55
N THR A 21 -0.86 -6.22 -7.49
CA THR A 21 -0.23 -6.20 -8.82
C THR A 21 0.84 -5.13 -8.95
N MET A 22 0.99 -4.25 -7.95
CA MET A 22 1.98 -3.18 -7.99
C MET A 22 3.41 -3.71 -7.98
N LYS A 23 4.23 -3.11 -8.83
CA LYS A 23 5.68 -3.28 -8.92
C LYS A 23 6.38 -2.46 -7.82
N PRO A 24 7.66 -2.77 -7.53
CA PRO A 24 8.41 -2.05 -6.50
C PRO A 24 8.44 -0.52 -6.67
N ALA A 25 8.59 -0.01 -7.90
CA ALA A 25 8.60 1.44 -8.15
C ALA A 25 7.25 2.09 -7.80
N GLU A 26 6.14 1.47 -8.22
CA GLU A 26 4.78 1.95 -7.95
C GLU A 26 4.46 1.95 -6.44
N ILE A 27 5.01 0.98 -5.69
CA ILE A 27 4.91 0.94 -4.23
C ILE A 27 5.58 2.15 -3.59
N LEU A 28 6.77 2.54 -4.07
CA LEU A 28 7.50 3.70 -3.53
C LEU A 28 6.75 5.00 -3.82
N GLU A 29 6.18 5.14 -5.02
CA GLU A 29 5.32 6.26 -5.38
C GLU A 29 4.07 6.32 -4.49
N LEU A 30 3.42 5.18 -4.25
CA LEU A 30 2.26 5.09 -3.36
C LEU A 30 2.61 5.45 -1.92
N MET A 31 3.79 5.04 -1.42
CA MET A 31 4.26 5.42 -0.09
C MET A 31 4.42 6.92 0.03
N ASN A 32 5.09 7.56 -0.94
CA ASN A 32 5.25 9.00 -0.97
C ASN A 32 3.90 9.72 -1.03
N PHE A 33 2.95 9.21 -1.80
CA PHE A 33 1.58 9.73 -1.84
C PHE A 33 0.92 9.65 -0.46
N VAL A 34 0.89 8.47 0.16
CA VAL A 34 0.22 8.29 1.47
C VAL A 34 0.84 9.18 2.55
N ASP A 35 2.15 9.36 2.55
CA ASP A 35 2.83 10.22 3.51
C ASP A 35 2.57 11.72 3.24
N SER A 36 2.62 12.15 1.98
CA SER A 36 2.36 13.54 1.57
C SER A 36 0.93 13.98 1.89
N TRP A 37 -0.02 13.06 1.80
CA TRP A 37 -1.44 13.32 2.05
C TRP A 37 -1.91 12.83 3.41
N SER A 38 -0.99 12.49 4.31
CA SER A 38 -1.32 11.86 5.60
C SER A 38 -2.30 12.68 6.44
N GLY A 39 -2.16 14.01 6.44
CA GLY A 39 -3.06 14.92 7.16
C GLY A 39 -4.52 14.93 6.68
N LEU A 40 -4.82 14.34 5.51
CA LEU A 40 -6.19 14.24 5.00
C LEU A 40 -6.91 12.99 5.47
N PHE A 41 -6.24 11.98 6.02
CA PHE A 41 -6.86 10.70 6.37
C PHE A 41 -7.02 10.54 7.87
N THR A 42 -7.96 9.68 8.28
CA THR A 42 -8.03 9.26 9.68
C THR A 42 -6.80 8.41 10.05
N ASN A 43 -6.37 8.47 11.32
CA ASN A 43 -5.29 7.61 11.83
C ASN A 43 -5.56 6.11 11.60
N LYS A 44 -6.82 5.69 11.66
CA LYS A 44 -7.23 4.30 11.40
C LYS A 44 -7.01 3.93 9.94
N ASP A 45 -7.32 4.82 9.00
CA ASP A 45 -7.13 4.59 7.57
C ASP A 45 -5.66 4.67 7.17
N LEU A 46 -4.88 5.58 7.75
CA LEU A 46 -3.43 5.61 7.58
C LEU A 46 -2.77 4.31 8.04
N ARG A 47 -3.13 3.83 9.24
CA ARG A 47 -2.61 2.56 9.76
C ARG A 47 -2.98 1.40 8.84
N PHE A 48 -4.21 1.39 8.30
CA PHE A 48 -4.64 0.40 7.33
C PHE A 48 -3.79 0.45 6.05
N MET A 49 -3.65 1.61 5.42
CA MET A 49 -2.88 1.77 4.19
C MET A 49 -1.42 1.35 4.38
N LYS A 50 -0.77 1.86 5.44
CA LYS A 50 0.63 1.51 5.77
C LYS A 50 0.81 0.02 6.04
N SER A 51 -0.14 -0.64 6.71
CA SER A 51 -0.09 -2.08 6.93
C SER A 51 -0.19 -2.87 5.63
N CYS A 52 -1.09 -2.49 4.73
CA CYS A 52 -1.25 -3.13 3.43
C CYS A 52 0.00 -2.96 2.55
N ILE A 53 0.56 -1.75 2.50
CA ILE A 53 1.83 -1.46 1.81
C ILE A 53 2.96 -2.32 2.40
N GLY A 54 3.13 -2.33 3.73
CA GLY A 54 4.18 -3.09 4.40
C GLY A 54 4.13 -4.59 4.08
N LYS A 55 2.93 -5.19 4.08
CA LYS A 55 2.75 -6.59 3.68
C LYS A 55 3.17 -6.86 2.23
N ARG A 56 2.88 -5.92 1.32
CA ARG A 56 3.30 -6.03 -0.08
C ARG A 56 4.83 -5.91 -0.22
N CYS A 57 5.44 -4.94 0.45
CA CYS A 57 6.91 -4.81 0.50
C CYS A 57 7.58 -6.07 1.02
N GLU A 58 7.06 -6.62 2.13
CA GLU A 58 7.60 -7.85 2.72
C GLU A 58 7.54 -9.01 1.71
N ARG A 59 6.43 -9.17 1.00
CA ARG A 59 6.27 -10.21 -0.03
C ARG A 59 7.26 -10.02 -1.18
N LEU A 60 7.39 -8.79 -1.70
CA LEU A 60 8.34 -8.46 -2.76
C LEU A 60 9.79 -8.76 -2.34
N LEU A 61 10.19 -8.34 -1.13
CA LEU A 61 11.52 -8.63 -0.59
C LEU A 61 11.76 -10.13 -0.41
N ARG A 62 10.76 -10.87 0.09
CA ARG A 62 10.84 -12.33 0.19
C ARG A 62 11.01 -12.99 -1.19
N ASN A 63 10.33 -12.48 -2.22
CA ASN A 63 10.51 -12.97 -3.59
C ASN A 63 11.94 -12.69 -4.08
N ALA A 64 12.47 -11.49 -3.86
CA ALA A 64 13.83 -11.14 -4.26
C ALA A 64 14.88 -12.03 -3.59
N VAL A 65 14.74 -12.30 -2.28
CA VAL A 65 15.67 -13.17 -1.55
C VAL A 65 15.57 -14.63 -2.00
N LYS A 66 14.36 -15.14 -2.28
CA LYS A 66 14.15 -16.56 -2.62
C LYS A 66 14.36 -16.88 -4.10
N ASN A 67 14.04 -15.93 -4.98
CA ASN A 67 13.93 -16.16 -6.42
C ASN A 67 14.84 -15.24 -7.24
N PHE A 68 15.60 -14.34 -6.61
CA PHE A 68 16.37 -13.29 -7.30
C PHE A 68 15.53 -12.42 -8.24
N SER A 69 14.21 -12.35 -7.99
CA SER A 69 13.25 -11.52 -8.72
C SER A 69 12.16 -11.01 -7.78
N PHE A 70 11.66 -9.80 -8.04
CA PHE A 70 10.53 -9.22 -7.34
C PHE A 70 9.17 -9.73 -7.86
N ASP A 71 9.15 -10.48 -8.95
CA ASP A 71 7.93 -11.01 -9.53
C ASP A 71 7.27 -12.02 -8.59
N ASP A 72 5.94 -11.97 -8.53
CA ASP A 72 5.18 -13.03 -7.92
C ASP A 72 5.26 -14.28 -8.80
N LYS A 73 5.76 -15.38 -8.22
CA LYS A 73 5.65 -16.70 -8.86
C LYS A 73 4.15 -17.03 -8.98
N LYS A 74 3.71 -17.24 -10.23
CA LYS A 74 2.41 -17.82 -10.55
C LYS A 74 2.36 -19.29 -10.15
#